data_AF-A0A0A9FYJ7-F1
#
_entry.id   AF-A0A0A9FYJ7-F1
#
_cell.length_a   1.000
_cell.length_b   1.000
_cell.length_c   1.000
_cell.angle_alpha   90.00
_cell.angle_beta   90.00
_cell.angle_gamma   90.00
#
_symmetry.space_group_name_H-M   'P 1'
#
loop_
_entity.id
_entity.type
_entity.pdbx_description
1 polymer ?
#
loop_
_entity_poly.entity_id
_entity_poly.type
_entity_poly.pdbx_seq_one_letter_code
_entity_poly.pdbx_strand_id
1 'polypeptide(L)' 'MGCVKGLRARGNVTVNICWEEGELQDAMLWSNKRNSVTRLHYGEWVTTVRVRCGMVYKFNRGLQCSEAWPLGK' A
#
# COMPACT_ATOMS: atom_id res chain seq x y z
N MET A 1 1.75 12.73 14.23
CA MET A 1 2.09 11.55 13.41
C MET A 1 1.39 10.30 13.95
N GLY A 2 0.83 9.47 13.09
CA GLY A 2 0.24 8.18 13.44
C GLY A 2 0.51 7.13 12.37
N CYS A 3 0.55 5.86 12.78
CA CYS A 3 0.72 4.75 11.86
C CYS A 3 -0.12 3.56 12.30
N VAL A 4 -0.69 2.84 11.32
CA VAL A 4 -1.31 1.54 11.52
C VAL A 4 -0.65 0.53 10.59
N LYS A 5 -0.39 -0.67 11.12
CA LYS A 5 0.33 -1.73 10.39
C LYS A 5 -0.47 -3.02 10.39
N GLY A 6 -0.34 -3.79 9.33
CA GLY A 6 -0.92 -5.14 9.24
C GLY A 6 -2.41 -5.17 8.94
N LEU A 7 -3.02 -4.07 8.47
CA LEU A 7 -4.42 -4.06 8.07
C LEU A 7 -4.64 -5.05 6.92
N ARG A 8 -5.67 -5.89 7.04
CA ARG A 8 -6.01 -6.87 5.99
C ARG A 8 -7.18 -6.36 5.17
N ALA A 9 -6.96 -6.18 3.87
CA ALA A 9 -7.96 -5.77 2.90
C ALA A 9 -8.44 -6.95 2.05
N ARG A 10 -9.54 -6.73 1.32
CA ARG A 10 -10.05 -7.70 0.33
C ARG A 10 -8.95 -8.00 -0.70
N GLY A 11 -8.97 -9.22 -1.25
CA GLY A 11 -7.96 -9.65 -2.22
C GLY A 11 -6.62 -10.09 -1.62
N ASN A 12 -6.57 -10.43 -0.32
CA ASN A 12 -5.36 -10.88 0.39
C ASN A 12 -4.22 -9.84 0.36
N VAL A 13 -4.58 -8.56 0.46
CA VAL A 13 -3.61 -7.46 0.51
C VAL A 13 -3.47 -7.02 1.95
N THR A 14 -2.23 -6.91 2.42
CA THR A 14 -1.90 -6.30 3.70
C THR A 14 -1.47 -4.86 3.45
N VAL A 15 -1.87 -3.96 4.34
CA VAL A 15 -1.63 -2.53 4.23
C VAL A 15 -1.00 -1.99 5.52
N ASN A 16 0.05 -1.18 5.39
CA ASN A 16 0.49 -0.24 6.41
C ASN A 16 0.20 1.18 5.93
N ILE A 17 -0.20 2.06 6.83
CA ILE A 17 -0.49 3.48 6.52
C ILE A 17 0.13 4.32 7.62
N CYS A 18 0.89 5.35 7.23
CA CYS A 18 1.41 6.38 8.11
C CYS A 18 0.93 7.76 7.66
N TRP A 19 0.57 8.60 8.63
CA TRP A 19 0.03 9.94 8.40
C TRP A 19 0.57 10.95 9.40
N GLU A 20 0.53 12.22 9.00
CA GLU A 20 0.88 13.36 9.83
C GLU A 20 -0.06 14.51 9.52
N GLU A 21 -0.58 15.18 10.56
CA GLU A 21 -1.56 16.27 10.41
C GLU A 21 -2.80 15.91 9.57
N GLY A 22 -3.23 14.65 9.64
CA GLY A 22 -4.35 14.13 8.85
C GLY A 22 -3.99 13.77 7.40
N GLU A 23 -2.74 14.01 6.99
CA GLU A 23 -2.28 13.78 5.63
C GLU A 23 -1.47 12.49 5.49
N LEU A 24 -1.74 11.73 4.43
CA LEU A 24 -0.97 10.54 4.07
C LEU A 24 0.50 10.90 3.84
N GLN A 25 1.39 10.23 4.56
CA GLN A 25 2.83 10.29 4.33
C GLN A 25 3.26 9.15 3.41
N ASP A 26 2.95 7.91 3.82
CA ASP A 26 3.15 6.74 2.98
C ASP A 26 2.16 5.60 3.28
N ALA A 27 1.93 4.78 2.26
CA ALA A 27 1.21 3.52 2.37
C ALA A 27 2.05 2.39 1.79
N MET A 28 2.15 1.27 2.52
CA MET A 28 2.80 0.06 2.02
C MET A 28 1.77 -1.02 1.76
N LEU A 29 1.85 -1.66 0.60
CA LEU A 29 0.95 -2.74 0.21
C LEU A 29 1.71 -3.96 -0.27
N TRP A 30 1.25 -5.13 0.15
CA TRP A 30 1.81 -6.39 -0.32
C TRP A 30 0.78 -7.53 -0.26
N SER A 31 1.04 -8.62 -0.99
CA SER A 31 0.27 -9.86 -0.86
C SER A 31 1.19 -11.06 -0.64
N ASN A 32 0.83 -11.91 0.32
CA ASN A 32 1.64 -13.08 0.71
C ASN A 32 1.29 -14.35 -0.06
N LYS A 33 0.11 -14.42 -0.67
CA LYS A 33 -0.44 -15.70 -1.17
C LYS A 33 -0.67 -15.75 -2.67
N ARG A 34 -1.02 -14.62 -3.28
CA ARG A 34 -1.34 -14.55 -4.71
C ARG A 34 -1.19 -13.13 -5.23
N ASN A 35 -1.07 -13.00 -6.55
CA ASN A 35 -1.21 -11.70 -7.18
C ASN A 35 -2.60 -11.13 -6.92
N SER A 36 -2.67 -9.81 -6.80
CA SER A 36 -3.92 -9.10 -6.55
C SER A 36 -3.98 -7.82 -7.36
N VAL A 37 -5.19 -7.39 -7.68
CA VAL A 37 -5.46 -6.08 -8.28
C VAL A 37 -6.31 -5.32 -7.29
N THR A 38 -5.84 -4.15 -6.88
CA THR A 38 -6.55 -3.30 -5.91
C THR A 38 -6.58 -1.86 -6.39
N ARG A 39 -7.60 -1.12 -5.97
CA ARG A 39 -7.70 0.33 -6.18
C ARG A 39 -7.31 1.05 -4.89
N LEU A 40 -6.42 2.02 -5.01
CA LEU A 40 -6.09 2.95 -3.94
C LEU A 40 -6.85 4.25 -4.17
N HIS A 41 -7.36 4.83 -3.09
CA HIS A 41 -8.11 6.07 -3.12
C HIS A 41 -7.67 6.94 -1.94
N TYR A 42 -7.33 8.20 -2.20
CA TYR A 42 -6.94 9.17 -1.19
C TYR A 42 -7.21 10.59 -1.70
N GLY A 43 -8.15 11.31 -1.07
CA GLY A 43 -8.62 12.60 -1.59
C GLY A 43 -9.16 12.46 -3.00
N GLU A 44 -8.60 13.23 -3.95
CA GLU A 44 -8.95 13.16 -5.38
C GLU A 44 -8.14 12.10 -6.15
N TRP A 45 -7.12 11.51 -5.53
CA TRP A 45 -6.23 10.56 -6.18
C TRP A 45 -6.82 9.15 -6.17
N VAL A 46 -6.89 8.55 -7.36
CA VAL A 46 -7.26 7.15 -7.55
C VAL A 46 -6.23 6.46 -8.44
N THR A 47 -5.73 5.30 -8.02
CA THR A 47 -4.86 4.47 -8.88
C THR A 47 -5.21 2.99 -8.76
N THR A 48 -5.00 2.24 -9.84
CA THR A 48 -5.15 0.78 -9.84
C THR A 48 -3.77 0.13 -9.80
N VAL A 49 -3.54 -0.70 -8.79
CA VAL A 49 -2.25 -1.33 -8.53
C VAL A 49 -2.36 -2.83 -8.74
N ARG A 50 -1.41 -3.39 -9.49
CA ARG A 50 -1.17 -4.83 -9.57
C ARG A 50 -0.14 -5.23 -8.53
N VAL A 51 -0.59 -5.76 -7.42
CA VAL A 51 0.27 -6.25 -6.32
C VAL A 51 0.73 -7.66 -6.67
N ARG A 52 2.01 -7.81 -7.00
CA ARG A 52 2.60 -9.15 -7.18
C ARG A 52 2.81 -9.82 -5.82
N CYS A 53 2.57 -11.13 -5.77
CA CYS A 53 2.83 -11.92 -4.58
C CYS A 53 4.31 -11.81 -4.18
N GLY A 54 4.58 -11.64 -2.89
CA GLY A 54 5.95 -11.55 -2.38
C GLY A 54 6.67 -10.24 -2.71
N MET A 55 5.97 -9.19 -3.11
CA MET A 55 6.52 -7.83 -3.28
C MET A 55 5.79 -6.84 -2.38
N VAL A 56 6.55 -5.92 -1.79
CA VAL A 56 6.06 -4.73 -1.08
C VAL A 56 6.16 -3.55 -2.04
N TYR A 57 5.13 -2.73 -2.05
CA TYR A 57 5.05 -1.49 -2.82
C TYR A 57 4.77 -0.35 -1.86
N LYS A 58 5.59 0.71 -1.91
CA LYS A 58 5.41 1.94 -1.13
C LYS A 58 4.84 3.04 -2.00
N PHE A 59 3.80 3.68 -1.52
CA PHE A 59 3.09 4.77 -2.18
C PHE A 59 3.21 6.05 -1.38
N ASN A 60 3.44 7.17 -2.06
CA ASN A 60 3.44 8.50 -1.46
C ASN A 60 2.02 9.10 -1.41
N ARG A 61 1.90 10.35 -0.93
CA ARG A 61 0.64 11.11 -0.84
C ARG A 61 -0.15 11.18 -2.16
N GLY A 62 0.53 11.23 -3.30
CA GLY A 62 -0.08 11.25 -4.64
C GLY A 62 -0.44 9.86 -5.17
N LEU A 63 -0.38 8.82 -4.34
CA LEU A 63 -0.56 7.41 -4.71
C LEU A 63 0.38 6.94 -5.83
N GLN A 64 1.57 7.54 -5.95
CA GLN A 64 2.62 7.08 -6.86
C GLN A 64 3.48 6.06 -6.14
N CYS A 65 3.81 4.97 -6.82
CA CYS A 65 4.73 3.96 -6.30
C CYS A 65 6.15 4.54 -6.28
N SER A 66 6.68 4.88 -5.11
CA SER A 66 8.03 5.42 -4.97
C SER A 66 9.08 4.31 -4.97
N GLU A 67 8.73 3.15 -4.39
CA GLU A 67 9.65 2.04 -4.19
C GLU A 67 8.89 0.71 -4.24
N ALA A 68 9.57 -0.34 -4.72
CA ALA A 68 9.08 -1.71 -4.68
C ALA A 68 10.23 -2.68 -4.39
N TRP A 69 10.02 -3.64 -3.48
CA TRP A 69 11.05 -4.59 -3.06
C TRP A 69 10.45 -5.94 -2.65
N PRO A 70 11.26 -7.03 -2.64
CA PRO A 70 10.78 -8.34 -2.20
C PRO A 70 10.33 -8.34 -0.74
N LEU A 71 9.20 -9.00 -0.48
CA LEU A 71 8.68 -9.24 0.86
C LEU A 71 9.53 -10.33 1.53
N GLY A 72 10.41 -9.91 2.44
CA GLY A 72 11.31 -10.79 3.17
C GLY A 72 12.66 -10.96 2.46
N LYS A 73 13.64 -10.24 3.00
CA LYS A 73 15.03 -10.69 3.15
C LYS A 73 15.45 -10.34 4.57
#